data_AF-A0A8S3G8J6-F1
#
_entry.id   AF-A0A8S3G8J6-F1
#
_cell.length_a   1.000
_cell.length_b   1.000
_cell.length_c   1.000
_cell.angle_alpha   90.00
_cell.angle_beta   90.00
_cell.angle_gamma   90.00
#
_symmetry.space_group_name_H-M   'P 1'
#
loop_
_entity.id
_entity.type
_entity.pdbx_description
1 polymer ?
#
loop_
_entity_poly.entity_id
_entity_poly.type
_entity_poly.pdbx_seq_one_letter_code
_entity_poly.pdbx_strand_id
1 'polypeptide(L)'
;DEFSINVNVELYSILLGHEEAIYGLCWYPNTDLKKVATTILSASMDKSMVLWTFDDNQKMYIDKARVGEVGGNTLGFYGCTFSPCGSYILGHGYEGALHLWKIEEIDNRINLVPQVINSGHFNTVEDCCWDKHSGRYLLS
;
A
#
# COMPACT_ATOMS: atom_id res chain seq x y z
N ASP A 1 41.51 -6.92 23.46
CA ASP A 1 40.20 -7.58 23.33
C ASP A 1 39.36 -6.84 22.30
N GLU A 2 39.44 -7.26 21.04
CA GLU A 2 38.63 -6.73 19.95
C GLU A 2 37.28 -7.45 19.93
N PHE A 3 36.19 -6.71 20.10
CA PHE A 3 34.85 -7.22 19.90
C PHE A 3 34.59 -7.43 18.40
N SER A 4 34.42 -8.68 17.97
CA SER A 4 33.96 -9.01 16.62
C SER A 4 32.45 -9.28 16.62
N ILE A 5 31.69 -8.57 15.78
CA ILE A 5 30.26 -8.85 15.56
C ILE A 5 30.13 -9.80 14.36
N ASN A 6 29.54 -10.97 14.57
CA ASN A 6 29.16 -11.88 13.49
C ASN A 6 27.70 -11.64 13.12
N VAL A 7 27.44 -11.36 11.85
CA VAL A 7 26.09 -11.20 11.29
C VAL A 7 25.81 -12.39 10.38
N ASN A 8 24.68 -13.06 10.61
CA ASN A 8 24.16 -14.13 9.74
C ASN A 8 22.87 -13.63 9.08
N VAL A 9 22.72 -13.91 7.78
CA VAL A 9 21.52 -13.62 7.00
C VAL A 9 20.98 -14.94 6.46
N GLU A 10 19.76 -15.27 6.85
CA GLU A 10 19.07 -16.50 6.45
C GLU A 10 17.73 -16.16 5.78
N LEU A 11 17.28 -17.03 4.87
CA LEU A 11 15.95 -16.92 4.30
C LEU A 11 14.91 -17.29 5.37
N TYR A 12 14.10 -16.32 5.79
CA TYR A 12 13.07 -16.53 6.81
C TYR A 12 11.75 -17.05 6.24
N SER A 13 11.23 -16.45 5.16
CA SER A 13 9.93 -16.81 4.58
C SER A 13 9.82 -16.39 3.12
N ILE A 14 8.92 -17.05 2.38
CA ILE A 14 8.51 -16.69 1.02
C ILE A 14 7.04 -16.25 1.06
N LEU A 15 6.75 -15.04 0.57
CA LEU A 15 5.39 -14.49 0.50
C LEU A 15 4.88 -14.71 -0.94
N LEU A 16 4.01 -15.70 -1.12
CA LEU A 16 3.45 -16.06 -2.43
C LEU A 16 2.09 -15.39 -2.63
N GLY A 17 1.93 -14.64 -3.71
CA GLY A 17 0.61 -14.09 -4.09
C GLY A 17 0.60 -12.89 -5.03
N HIS A 18 1.75 -12.29 -5.34
CA HIS A 18 1.85 -11.38 -6.48
C HIS A 18 2.08 -12.17 -7.78
N GLU A 19 1.47 -11.70 -8.87
CA GLU A 19 1.53 -12.35 -10.19
C GLU A 19 2.55 -11.66 -11.12
N GLU A 20 3.00 -10.47 -10.75
CA GLU A 20 4.04 -9.72 -11.46
C GLU A 20 5.10 -9.16 -10.50
N ALA A 21 6.05 -8.39 -11.06
CA ALA A 21 7.16 -7.81 -10.33
C ALA A 21 6.67 -6.85 -9.23
N ILE A 22 7.28 -7.02 -8.05
CA ILE A 22 7.08 -6.18 -6.87
C ILE A 22 8.05 -5.00 -6.95
N TYR A 23 7.53 -3.78 -6.87
CA TYR A 23 8.34 -2.55 -6.93
C TYR A 23 8.38 -1.78 -5.60
N GLY A 24 7.38 -1.98 -4.74
CA GLY A 24 7.34 -1.34 -3.43
C GLY A 24 7.23 -2.34 -2.30
N LEU A 25 8.00 -2.10 -1.23
CA LEU A 25 7.87 -2.79 0.04
C LEU A 25 7.96 -1.76 1.18
N CYS A 26 7.05 -1.85 2.14
CA CYS A 26 7.03 -0.97 3.30
C CYS A 26 6.64 -1.78 4.54
N TRP A 27 7.39 -1.64 5.62
CA TRP A 27 7.03 -2.20 6.92
C TRP A 27 5.99 -1.31 7.61
N TYR A 28 5.11 -1.92 8.41
CA TYR A 28 4.19 -1.16 9.25
C TYR A 28 4.95 -0.22 10.19
N PRO A 29 4.57 1.08 10.29
CA PRO A 29 5.32 2.07 11.04
C PRO A 29 5.18 1.83 12.54
N ASN A 30 6.29 2.01 13.23
CA ASN A 30 6.51 1.63 14.63
C ASN A 30 5.72 2.51 15.61
N THR A 31 4.42 2.26 15.74
CA THR A 31 3.54 2.91 16.72
C THR A 31 3.18 2.01 17.90
N ASP A 32 3.33 0.69 17.77
CA ASP A 32 3.11 -0.29 18.85
C ASP A 32 4.06 -1.50 18.66
N LEU A 33 5.00 -1.71 19.59
CA LEU A 33 6.07 -2.72 19.53
C LEU A 33 5.57 -4.16 19.26
N LYS A 34 4.29 -4.47 19.54
CA LYS A 34 3.70 -5.78 19.23
C LYS A 34 3.25 -5.95 17.77
N LYS A 35 2.88 -4.86 17.07
CA LYS A 35 2.48 -4.89 15.65
C LYS A 35 3.66 -4.71 14.69
N VAL A 36 4.79 -4.21 15.20
CA VAL A 36 6.02 -3.88 14.44
C VAL A 36 6.60 -5.06 13.65
N ALA A 37 6.54 -6.28 14.17
CA ALA A 37 7.42 -7.33 13.70
C ALA A 37 6.89 -8.19 12.54
N THR A 38 5.63 -8.04 12.14
CA THR A 38 4.98 -9.04 11.29
C THR A 38 4.16 -8.51 10.14
N THR A 39 4.00 -7.19 9.98
CA THR A 39 3.19 -6.63 8.91
C THR A 39 4.00 -5.89 7.85
N ILE A 40 3.83 -6.32 6.60
CA ILE A 40 4.50 -5.80 5.42
C ILE A 40 3.44 -5.40 4.41
N LEU A 41 3.63 -4.27 3.74
CA LEU A 41 2.87 -3.87 2.57
C LEU A 41 3.74 -4.03 1.34
N SER A 42 3.21 -4.66 0.30
CA SER A 42 3.86 -4.75 -1.02
C SER A 42 3.02 -4.06 -2.08
N ALA A 43 3.68 -3.56 -3.13
CA ALA A 43 3.09 -2.99 -4.34
C ALA A 43 3.69 -3.66 -5.58
N SER A 44 2.84 -4.03 -6.53
CA SER A 44 3.21 -4.82 -7.70
C SER A 44 2.60 -4.26 -8.99
N MET A 45 3.24 -4.61 -10.11
CA MET A 45 2.71 -4.34 -11.45
C MET A 45 1.46 -5.16 -11.79
N ASP A 46 1.12 -6.17 -11.00
CA ASP A 46 -0.16 -6.91 -11.09
C ASP A 46 -1.39 -6.08 -10.67
N LYS A 47 -1.21 -4.76 -10.55
CA LYS A 47 -2.23 -3.77 -10.16
C LYS A 47 -2.78 -3.96 -8.76
N SER A 48 -2.03 -4.63 -7.90
CA SER A 48 -2.42 -4.84 -6.51
C SER A 48 -1.35 -4.41 -5.51
N MET A 49 -1.84 -4.09 -4.32
CA MET A 49 -1.08 -3.98 -3.10
C MET A 49 -1.59 -5.00 -2.11
N VAL A 50 -0.67 -5.68 -1.42
CA VAL A 50 -1.00 -6.73 -0.46
C VAL A 50 -0.46 -6.37 0.91
N LEU A 51 -1.34 -6.46 1.91
CA LEU A 51 -0.99 -6.37 3.32
C LEU A 51 -0.74 -7.78 3.85
N TRP A 52 0.52 -8.09 4.11
CA TRP A 52 0.96 -9.36 4.66
C TRP A 52 1.04 -9.28 6.17
N THR A 53 0.59 -10.32 6.86
CA THR A 53 0.81 -10.46 8.31
C THR A 53 1.28 -11.89 8.62
N PHE A 54 2.24 -12.03 9.53
CA PHE A 54 2.61 -13.35 10.05
C PHE A 54 1.47 -13.93 10.89
N ASP A 55 0.98 -15.11 10.50
CA ASP A 55 0.00 -15.86 11.27
C ASP A 55 0.71 -16.82 12.23
N ASP A 56 0.53 -16.60 13.53
CA ASP A 56 1.17 -17.40 14.57
C ASP A 56 0.71 -18.86 14.62
N ASN A 57 -0.49 -19.18 14.10
CA ASN A 57 -1.01 -20.54 14.08
C ASN A 57 -0.42 -21.31 12.89
N GLN A 58 -0.33 -20.66 11.73
CA GLN A 58 0.19 -21.26 10.50
C GLN A 58 1.71 -21.16 10.39
N LYS A 59 2.35 -20.34 11.23
CA LYS A 59 3.79 -20.05 11.23
C LYS A 59 4.31 -19.58 9.87
N MET A 60 3.49 -18.81 9.16
CA MET A 60 3.81 -18.24 7.86
C MET A 60 3.14 -16.89 7.66
N TYR A 61 3.64 -16.12 6.69
CA TYR A 61 2.96 -14.92 6.25
C TYR A 61 1.73 -15.27 5.41
N ILE A 62 0.63 -14.57 5.69
CA ILE A 62 -0.62 -14.67 4.93
C ILE A 62 -1.00 -13.29 4.36
N ASP A 63 -1.74 -13.28 3.26
CA ASP A 63 -2.32 -12.09 2.65
C ASP A 63 -3.55 -11.64 3.44
N LYS A 64 -3.33 -10.83 4.48
CA LYS A 64 -4.38 -10.38 5.40
C LYS A 64 -5.43 -9.51 4.72
N ALA A 65 -5.01 -8.70 3.75
CA ALA A 65 -5.89 -7.90 2.90
C ALA A 65 -5.20 -7.54 1.58
N ARG A 66 -5.99 -7.30 0.53
CA ARG A 66 -5.53 -6.86 -0.79
C ARG A 66 -6.39 -5.71 -1.28
N VAL A 67 -5.75 -4.72 -1.89
CA VAL A 67 -6.40 -3.64 -2.63
C VAL A 67 -5.71 -3.48 -3.98
N GLY A 68 -6.37 -2.78 -4.88
CA GLY A 68 -5.82 -2.48 -6.18
C GLY A 68 -6.90 -2.02 -7.14
N GLU A 69 -6.55 -2.02 -8.41
CA GLU A 69 -7.45 -1.63 -9.47
C GLU A 69 -8.11 -2.87 -10.09
N VAL A 70 -9.39 -2.76 -10.42
CA VAL A 70 -10.15 -3.84 -11.07
C VAL A 70 -10.62 -3.34 -12.43
N GLY A 71 -10.10 -3.96 -13.49
CA GLY A 71 -10.41 -3.58 -14.87
C GLY A 71 -9.69 -2.30 -15.33
N GLY A 72 -9.74 -2.03 -16.64
CA GLY A 72 -9.07 -0.88 -17.25
C GLY A 72 -7.68 -1.19 -17.81
N ASN A 73 -7.17 -0.27 -18.63
CA ASN A 73 -5.86 -0.37 -19.30
C ASN A 73 -4.73 0.32 -18.52
N THR A 74 -4.93 0.52 -17.22
CA THR A 74 -3.93 1.08 -16.31
C THR A 74 -2.83 0.05 -16.04
N LEU A 75 -1.63 0.54 -15.76
CA LEU A 75 -0.52 -0.27 -15.27
C LEU A 75 -0.57 -0.35 -13.74
N GLY A 76 0.20 -1.26 -13.13
CA GLY A 76 0.13 -1.48 -11.68
C GLY A 76 0.86 -0.43 -10.84
N PHE A 77 1.18 -0.80 -9.60
CA PHE A 77 1.79 0.11 -8.63
C PHE A 77 3.32 0.05 -8.68
N TYR A 78 3.96 1.22 -8.67
CA TYR A 78 5.42 1.34 -8.51
C TYR A 78 5.86 1.44 -7.05
N GLY A 79 4.96 1.79 -6.14
CA GLY A 79 5.32 1.83 -4.73
C GLY A 79 4.15 2.01 -3.79
N CYS A 80 4.45 1.79 -2.52
CA CYS A 80 3.50 1.90 -1.44
C CYS A 80 4.16 2.43 -0.16
N THR A 81 3.33 2.97 0.72
CA THR A 81 3.76 3.38 2.06
C THR A 81 2.59 3.34 3.05
N PHE A 82 2.91 3.22 4.33
CA PHE A 82 1.96 3.48 5.39
C PHE A 82 2.02 4.94 5.83
N SER A 83 0.88 5.49 6.26
CA SER A 83 0.89 6.73 7.04
C SER A 83 1.71 6.56 8.33
N PRO A 84 2.36 7.61 8.87
CA PRO A 84 3.14 7.51 10.10
C PRO A 84 2.36 6.96 11.32
N CYS A 85 1.05 7.18 11.37
CA CYS A 85 0.19 6.64 12.43
C CYS A 85 -0.26 5.18 12.20
N GLY A 86 0.07 4.59 11.04
CA GLY A 86 -0.31 3.23 10.67
C GLY A 86 -1.80 3.03 10.40
N SER A 87 -2.59 4.10 10.25
CA SER A 87 -4.04 4.02 9.99
C SER A 87 -4.40 4.06 8.50
N TYR A 88 -3.45 4.37 7.62
CA TYR A 88 -3.66 4.46 6.19
C TYR A 88 -2.53 3.79 5.42
N ILE A 89 -2.86 3.34 4.22
CA ILE A 89 -1.90 2.92 3.19
C ILE A 89 -2.09 3.78 1.95
N LEU A 90 -0.98 4.10 1.30
CA LEU A 90 -0.94 4.84 0.06
C LEU A 90 -0.21 4.01 -1.00
N GLY A 91 -0.76 3.97 -2.20
CA GLY A 91 -0.14 3.43 -3.40
C GLY A 91 0.09 4.54 -4.43
N HIS A 92 1.20 4.46 -5.16
CA HIS A 92 1.38 5.27 -6.37
C HIS A 92 1.41 4.34 -7.61
N GLY A 93 0.48 4.60 -8.53
CA GLY A 93 0.37 3.90 -9.80
C GLY A 93 1.49 4.31 -10.74
N TYR A 94 1.74 3.48 -11.75
CA TYR A 94 2.71 3.74 -12.81
C TYR A 94 2.53 5.13 -13.45
N GLU A 95 1.27 5.50 -13.71
CA GLU A 95 0.91 6.76 -14.37
C GLU A 95 0.89 7.96 -13.39
N GLY A 96 1.43 7.82 -12.19
CA GLY A 96 1.51 8.90 -11.20
C GLY A 96 0.23 9.13 -10.38
N ALA A 97 -0.83 8.35 -10.62
CA ALA A 97 -2.03 8.37 -9.79
C ALA A 97 -1.69 7.96 -8.34
N LEU A 98 -2.27 8.66 -7.37
CA LEU A 98 -2.18 8.30 -5.96
C LEU A 98 -3.49 7.68 -5.52
N HIS A 99 -3.38 6.61 -4.74
CA HIS A 99 -4.52 5.93 -4.14
C HIS A 99 -4.30 5.84 -2.64
N LEU A 100 -5.35 6.12 -1.87
CA LEU A 100 -5.31 6.11 -0.41
C LEU A 100 -6.43 5.23 0.12
N TRP A 101 -6.07 4.37 1.08
CA TRP A 101 -7.03 3.55 1.81
C TRP A 101 -6.82 3.72 3.31
N LYS A 102 -7.92 3.81 4.05
CA LYS A 102 -7.94 3.74 5.51
C LYS A 102 -8.01 2.28 5.93
N ILE A 103 -7.18 1.89 6.88
CA ILE A 103 -7.22 0.58 7.50
C ILE A 103 -8.27 0.61 8.60
N GLU A 104 -9.27 -0.25 8.49
CA GLU A 104 -10.27 -0.49 9.53
C GLU A 104 -10.24 -1.96 9.93
N GLU A 105 -10.32 -2.25 11.23
CA GLU A 105 -10.37 -3.61 11.74
C GLU A 105 -11.76 -3.86 12.31
N ILE A 106 -12.50 -4.80 11.71
CA ILE A 106 -13.87 -5.18 12.10
C ILE A 106 -13.88 -6.70 12.27
N ASP A 107 -14.25 -7.18 13.45
CA ASP A 107 -14.31 -8.60 13.79
C ASP A 107 -13.02 -9.38 13.44
N ASN A 108 -11.85 -8.83 13.80
CA ASN A 108 -10.50 -9.36 13.49
C ASN A 108 -10.17 -9.49 11.98
N ARG A 109 -10.95 -8.82 11.12
CA ARG A 109 -10.70 -8.71 9.67
C ARG A 109 -10.28 -7.29 9.32
N ILE A 110 -9.27 -7.20 8.47
CA ILE A 110 -8.82 -5.93 7.93
C ILE A 110 -9.71 -5.56 6.74
N ASN A 111 -10.34 -4.41 6.83
CA ASN A 111 -11.08 -3.76 5.77
C ASN A 111 -10.30 -2.52 5.32
N LEU A 112 -10.07 -2.40 4.01
CA LEU A 112 -9.33 -1.28 3.42
C LEU A 112 -10.32 -0.37 2.71
N VAL A 113 -10.69 0.73 3.37
CA VAL A 113 -11.73 1.64 2.90
C VAL A 113 -11.09 2.74 2.03
N PRO A 114 -11.45 2.86 0.74
CA PRO A 114 -10.92 3.91 -0.14
C PRO A 114 -11.20 5.31 0.45
N GLN A 115 -10.22 6.20 0.34
CA GLN A 115 -10.30 7.57 0.83
C GLN A 115 -10.03 8.56 -0.31
N VAL A 116 -10.52 9.79 -0.12
CA VAL A 116 -10.15 10.90 -1.00
C VAL A 116 -8.69 11.25 -0.73
N ILE A 117 -7.91 11.39 -1.80
CA ILE A 117 -6.55 11.88 -1.78
C ILE A 117 -6.44 13.07 -2.72
N ASN A 118 -5.56 14.01 -2.37
CA ASN A 118 -5.16 15.06 -3.29
C ASN A 118 -4.30 14.42 -4.39
N SER A 119 -4.94 13.88 -5.42
CA SER A 119 -4.28 13.60 -6.69
C SER A 119 -4.41 14.83 -7.58
N GLY A 120 -3.43 15.00 -8.44
CA GLY A 120 -3.47 15.97 -9.53
C GLY A 120 -3.39 15.26 -10.87
N HIS A 121 -3.42 16.03 -11.95
CA HIS A 121 -3.11 15.52 -13.27
C HIS A 121 -1.66 15.04 -13.34
N PHE A 122 -1.44 13.92 -14.00
CA PHE A 122 -0.10 13.39 -14.27
C PHE A 122 0.54 13.97 -15.54
N ASN A 123 -0.21 14.82 -16.26
CA ASN A 123 0.22 15.53 -17.46
C ASN A 123 -0.30 16.98 -17.46
N THR A 124 -0.03 17.74 -18.52
CA THR A 124 -0.51 19.12 -18.66
C THR A 124 -2.02 19.20 -18.59
N VAL A 125 -2.50 20.16 -17.79
CA VAL A 125 -3.92 20.52 -17.73
C VAL A 125 -4.17 21.47 -18.89
N GLU A 126 -4.88 20.97 -19.90
CA GLU A 126 -5.14 21.74 -21.13
C GLU A 126 -6.35 22.66 -21.01
N ASP A 127 -7.25 22.40 -20.06
CA ASP A 127 -8.46 23.21 -19.84
C ASP A 127 -8.96 23.07 -18.40
N CYS A 128 -9.76 24.02 -17.94
CA CYS A 128 -10.52 23.89 -16.71
C CYS A 128 -11.81 24.69 -16.76
N CYS A 129 -12.86 24.19 -16.12
CA CYS A 129 -14.18 24.81 -16.11
C CYS A 129 -14.82 24.70 -14.74
N TRP A 130 -15.31 25.83 -14.23
CA TRP A 130 -16.13 25.88 -13.02
C TRP A 130 -17.56 25.42 -13.31
N ASP A 131 -18.19 24.72 -12.36
CA ASP A 131 -19.63 24.50 -12.38
C ASP A 131 -20.36 25.85 -12.54
N LYS A 132 -21.07 25.98 -13.65
CA LYS A 132 -21.72 27.23 -14.03
C LYS A 132 -22.90 27.60 -13.12
N HIS A 133 -23.46 26.64 -12.38
CA HIS A 133 -24.67 26.86 -11.61
C HIS A 133 -24.40 27.18 -10.14
N SER A 134 -23.61 26.35 -9.45
CA SER A 134 -23.34 26.53 -8.02
C SER A 134 -21.93 27.01 -7.71
N GLY A 135 -21.01 26.97 -8.70
CA GLY A 135 -19.59 27.30 -8.49
C GLY A 135 -18.87 26.37 -7.53
N ARG A 136 -19.49 25.23 -7.16
CA ARG A 136 -19.03 24.36 -6.08
C ARG A 136 -17.95 23.37 -6.51
N TYR A 137 -17.87 23.09 -7.81
CA TYR A 137 -16.95 22.11 -8.38
C TYR A 137 -16.10 22.74 -9.48
N LEU A 138 -14.84 22.34 -9.54
CA LEU A 138 -13.90 22.64 -10.62
C LEU A 138 -13.62 21.34 -11.37
N LEU A 139 -13.86 21.36 -12.68
CA LEU A 139 -13.37 20.34 -13.60
C LEU A 139 -12.06 20.84 -14.19
N SER A 140 -11.07 19.97 -14.25
CA SER A 140 -9.76 20.19 -14.86
C SER A 140 -9.34 18.91 -15.53
#